data_AF-A0A929DHP7-F1
#
_entry.id   AF-A0A929DHP7-F1
#
_cell.length_a   1.000
_cell.length_b   1.000
_cell.length_c   1.000
_cell.angle_alpha   90.00
_cell.angle_beta   90.00
_cell.angle_gamma   90.00
#
_symmetry.space_group_name_H-M   'P 1'
#
loop_
_entity.id
_entity.type
_entity.pdbx_description
1 polymer ?
#
loop_
_entity_poly.entity_id
_entity_poly.type
_entity_poly.pdbx_seq_one_letter_code
_entity_poly.pdbx_strand_id
1 'polypeptide(L)' 'MKLFARKVLLILIQVIISTPIFAHDWPMWRYDAERTASSPEQLPAELYLQWTRHYSPREMVWDDPLN' A
#
# COMPACT_ATOMS: atom_id res chain seq x y z
N MET A 1 -18.08 -20.75 35.17
CA MET A 1 -17.45 -19.41 35.30
C MET A 1 -15.92 -19.41 35.14
N LYS A 2 -15.13 -20.19 35.89
CA LYS A 2 -13.64 -20.12 35.86
C LYS A 2 -13.00 -20.43 34.49
N LEU A 3 -13.48 -21.44 33.77
CA LEU A 3 -12.99 -21.76 32.42
C LEU A 3 -13.31 -20.68 31.38
N PHE A 4 -14.46 -20.02 31.51
CA PHE A 4 -14.84 -18.91 30.63
C PHE A 4 -13.93 -17.70 30.87
N ALA A 5 -13.71 -17.33 32.13
CA ALA A 5 -12.77 -16.27 32.49
C ALA A 5 -11.33 -16.55 32.02
N ARG A 6 -10.87 -17.81 32.10
CA ARG A 6 -9.54 -18.20 31.59
C ARG A 6 -9.43 -18.06 30.08
N LYS A 7 -10.48 -18.43 29.31
CA LYS A 7 -10.49 -18.26 27.86
C LYS A 7 -10.50 -16.77 27.46
N VAL A 8 -11.29 -15.95 28.16
CA VAL A 8 -11.30 -14.50 27.95
C VAL A 8 -9.92 -13.90 28.22
N LEU A 9 -9.28 -14.29 29.33
CA LEU A 9 -7.93 -13.83 29.66
C LEU A 9 -6.90 -14.21 28.59
N LEU A 10 -6.95 -15.45 28.08
CA LEU A 10 -6.05 -15.89 27.01
C LEU A 10 -6.26 -15.13 25.70
N ILE A 11 -7.51 -14.81 25.33
CA ILE A 11 -7.82 -14.00 24.15
C ILE A 11 -7.27 -12.58 24.32
N LEU A 12 -7.47 -11.97 25.48
CA LEU A 12 -6.95 -10.62 25.75
C LEU A 12 -5.43 -10.58 25.67
N ILE A 13 -4.76 -11.59 26.24
CA ILE A 13 -3.30 -11.73 26.14
C ILE A 13 -2.86 -11.87 24.67
N GLN A 14 -3.55 -12.70 23.88
CA GLN A 14 -3.23 -12.89 22.46
C GLN A 14 -3.37 -11.60 21.65
N VAL A 15 -4.39 -10.79 21.93
CA VAL A 15 -4.60 -9.48 21.28
C VAL A 15 -3.49 -8.50 21.65
N ILE A 16 -3.08 -8.45 22.92
CA ILE A 16 -2.01 -7.55 23.40
C ILE A 16 -0.66 -7.87 22.74
N ILE A 17 -0.35 -9.15 22.53
CA ILE A 17 0.97 -9.56 22.00
C ILE A 17 0.99 -9.56 20.46
N SER A 18 -0.14 -9.27 19.79
CA SER A 18 -0.19 -9.27 18.32
C SER A 18 0.61 -8.12 17.73
N THR A 19 1.51 -8.42 16.79
CA THR A 19 2.24 -7.42 16.01
C THR A 19 1.39 -6.96 14.82
N PRO A 20 1.23 -5.64 14.60
CA PRO A 20 0.52 -5.15 13.43
C PRO A 20 1.31 -5.50 12.15
N ILE A 21 0.65 -6.12 11.19
CA ILE A 21 1.19 -6.35 9.84
C ILE A 21 0.58 -5.29 8.94
N PHE A 22 1.41 -4.40 8.39
CA PHE A 22 0.98 -3.38 7.44
C PHE A 22 1.29 -3.86 6.02
N ALA A 23 0.27 -4.14 5.22
CA ALA A 23 0.44 -4.37 3.80
C ALA A 23 0.78 -3.05 3.09
N HIS A 24 2.08 -2.74 3.00
CA HIS A 24 2.59 -1.58 2.23
C HIS A 24 2.33 -1.76 0.72
N ASP A 25 2.08 -3.00 0.32
CA ASP A 25 2.01 -3.45 -1.07
C ASP A 25 0.61 -3.24 -1.67
N TRP A 26 -0.34 -2.68 -0.92
CA TRP A 26 -1.67 -2.42 -1.47
C TRP A 26 -1.58 -1.29 -2.50
N PRO A 27 -2.03 -1.49 -3.75
CA PRO A 27 -1.96 -0.46 -4.78
C PRO A 27 -3.09 0.54 -4.53
N MET A 28 -2.99 1.33 -3.47
CA MET A 28 -3.86 2.46 -3.26
C MET A 28 -3.22 3.67 -3.95
N TRP A 29 -3.98 4.35 -4.81
CA TRP A 29 -3.50 5.56 -5.46
C TRP A 29 -3.14 6.59 -4.38
N ARG A 30 -1.84 6.95 -4.32
CA ARG A 30 -1.23 7.87 -3.33
C ARG A 30 -1.06 7.29 -1.92
N TYR A 31 -0.67 6.01 -1.84
CA TYR A 31 -0.15 5.30 -0.67
C TYR A 31 -1.17 5.02 0.45
N ASP A 32 -1.81 6.04 1.01
CA ASP A 32 -2.70 5.92 2.16
C ASP A 32 -4.18 6.23 1.84
N ALA A 33 -5.05 5.97 2.81
CA ALA A 33 -6.49 6.23 2.71
C ALA A 33 -6.82 7.72 2.49
N GLU A 34 -5.94 8.61 2.94
CA GLU A 34 -6.06 10.06 2.78
C GLU A 34 -5.51 10.56 1.44
N ARG A 35 -4.86 9.69 0.66
CA ARG A 35 -4.21 9.99 -0.63
C ARG A 35 -3.15 11.08 -0.51
N THR A 36 -2.36 11.07 0.56
CA THR A 36 -1.36 12.12 0.80
C THR A 36 -0.19 12.08 -0.18
N ALA A 37 0.07 10.91 -0.79
CA ALA A 37 1.29 10.63 -1.56
C ALA A 37 2.58 10.68 -0.73
N SER A 38 2.48 10.47 0.59
CA SER A 38 3.62 10.33 1.50
C SER A 38 3.87 8.86 1.82
N SER A 39 5.09 8.38 1.62
CA SER A 39 5.52 7.04 2.02
C SER A 39 6.42 7.09 3.27
N PRO A 40 6.45 6.08 4.14
CA PRO A 40 7.33 6.04 5.32
C PRO A 40 8.79 5.76 4.94
N GLU A 41 9.06 5.26 3.73
CA GLU A 41 10.41 4.96 3.25
C GLU A 41 11.26 6.22 3.13
N GLN A 42 12.48 6.15 3.65
CA GLN A 42 13.47 7.21 3.51
C GLN A 42 14.04 7.22 2.08
N LEU A 43 14.06 8.39 1.46
CA LEU A 43 14.69 8.56 0.15
C LEU A 43 16.22 8.33 0.27
N PRO A 44 16.82 7.50 -0.60
CA PRO A 44 18.28 7.34 -0.66
C PRO A 44 18.98 8.67 -0.97
N ALA A 45 20.21 8.83 -0.47
CA ALA A 45 21.01 10.03 -0.71
C ALA A 45 21.40 10.22 -2.19
N GLU A 46 21.54 9.12 -2.92
CA GLU A 46 21.89 9.10 -4.34
C GLU A 46 20.86 8.25 -5.09
N LEU A 47 20.43 8.76 -6.25
CA LEU A 47 19.46 8.08 -7.11
C LEU A 47 20.16 7.60 -8.38
N TYR A 48 19.99 6.31 -8.66
CA TYR A 48 20.56 5.65 -9.84
C TYR A 48 19.43 5.16 -10.73
N LEU A 49 19.54 5.42 -12.04
CA LEU A 49 18.60 4.89 -13.03
C LEU A 49 18.65 3.36 -13.02
N GLN A 50 17.56 2.73 -12.60
CA GLN A 50 17.46 1.26 -12.54
C GLN A 50 17.04 0.66 -13.89
N TRP A 51 16.03 1.27 -14.52
CA TRP A 51 15.51 0.82 -15.81
C TRP A 51 14.80 1.95 -16.53
N THR A 52 14.68 1.81 -17.84
CA THR A 52 13.85 2.66 -18.69
C THR A 52 12.96 1.78 -19.53
N ARG A 53 11.68 2.16 -19.67
CA ARG A 53 10.76 1.53 -20.61
C ARG A 53 10.40 2.52 -21.71
N HIS A 54 10.73 2.16 -22.94
CA HIS A 54 10.34 2.92 -24.13
C HIS A 54 8.96 2.45 -24.57
N TYR A 55 8.03 3.40 -24.69
CA TYR A 55 6.71 3.16 -25.23
C TYR A 55 6.68 3.57 -26.69
N SER A 56 5.87 2.89 -27.49
CA SER A 56 5.56 3.38 -28.83
C SER A 56 4.86 4.74 -28.74
N PRO A 57 4.96 5.58 -29.78
CA PRO A 57 4.08 6.73 -29.93
C PRO A 57 2.63 6.32 -29.72
N ARG A 58 1.84 7.20 -29.10
CA ARG A 58 0.39 6.99 -29.00
C ARG A 58 -0.22 7.20 -30.38
N GLU A 59 -0.94 6.21 -30.87
CA GLU A 59 -1.77 6.35 -32.06
C GLU A 59 -3.16 6.82 -31.63
N MET A 60 -3.69 7.83 -32.32
CA MET A 60 -5.07 8.25 -32.14
C MET A 60 -5.96 7.16 -32.75
N VAL A 61 -6.85 6.59 -31.93
CA VAL A 61 -7.72 5.47 -32.36
C VAL A 61 -9.15 5.94 -32.65
N TRP A 62 -9.47 7.21 -32.37
CA TRP A 62 -10.77 7.81 -32.66
C TRP A 62 -10.59 8.85 -33.76
N ASP A 63 -11.32 8.69 -34.86
CA ASP A 63 -11.55 9.79 -35.80
C ASP A 63 -12.42 10.83 -35.08
N ASP A 64 -11.94 12.06 -34.96
CA ASP A 64 -12.76 13.20 -34.55
C ASP A 64 -13.36 13.83 -35.83
N PRO A 65 -14.60 13.51 -36.22
CA PRO A 65 -15.22 14.11 -37.40
C PRO A 65 -15.66 15.57 -37.18
N LEU A 66 -15.33 16.19 -36.03
CA LEU A 66 -15.88 17.48 -35.60
C LEU A 66 -14.85 18.59 -35.36
N ASN A 67 -13.61 18.46 -35.86
CA ASN A 67 -12.68 19.59 -35.99
C ASN A 67 -12.48 20.00 -37.45
#